data_AF-A0A8I2K0J2-F1
#
_entry.id   AF-A0A8I2K0J2-F1
#
_cell.length_a   1.000
_cell.length_b   1.000
_cell.length_c   1.000
_cell.angle_alpha   90.00
_cell.angle_beta   90.00
_cell.angle_gamma   90.00
#
_symmetry.space_group_name_H-M   'P 1'
#
loop_
_entity.id
_entity.type
_entity.pdbx_description
1 polymer ?
#
loop_
_entity_poly.entity_id
_entity_poly.type
_entity_poly.pdbx_seq_one_letter_code
_entity_poly.pdbx_strand_id
1 'polypeptide(L)'
;MTEATIKIPGNIDAGKIPDEIVYKAFAIAVEQKKKEIRKELKRAESKIKRFEKKYQMPLDKFEQTMGDTFQEHNDWIDWSYLVENKKQLLEEMENLEAC
;
A
#
# COMPACT_ATOMS: atom_id res chain seq x y z
N MET A 1 8.93 16.56 18.47
CA MET A 1 9.75 15.54 17.78
C MET A 1 9.46 14.21 18.44
N THR A 2 8.91 13.27 17.71
CA THR A 2 8.71 11.91 18.20
C THR A 2 10.00 11.14 17.96
N GLU A 3 10.63 10.62 19.00
CA GLU A 3 11.83 9.80 18.84
C GLU A 3 11.42 8.39 18.37
N ALA A 4 12.00 7.94 17.27
CA ALA A 4 11.82 6.59 16.75
C ALA A 4 13.13 5.80 16.91
N THR A 5 13.08 4.66 17.59
CA THR A 5 14.24 3.77 17.75
C THR A 5 14.29 2.76 16.62
N ILE A 6 15.33 2.84 15.78
CA ILE A 6 15.57 1.87 14.70
C ILE A 6 16.55 0.80 15.21
N LYS A 7 16.16 -0.47 15.13
CA LYS A 7 17.05 -1.60 15.43
C LYS A 7 17.94 -1.88 14.22
N ILE A 8 19.25 -1.68 14.38
CA ILE A 8 20.23 -2.02 13.34
C ILE A 8 20.53 -3.52 13.42
N PRO A 9 20.52 -4.25 12.29
CA PRO A 9 20.91 -5.65 12.24
C PRO A 9 22.31 -5.89 12.85
N GLY A 10 22.45 -6.94 13.67
CA GLY A 10 23.65 -7.18 14.48
C GLY A 10 24.95 -7.47 13.70
N ASN A 11 24.88 -7.58 12.37
CA ASN A 11 26.03 -7.68 11.48
C ASN A 11 26.59 -6.31 11.06
N ILE A 12 26.01 -5.20 11.52
CA ILE A 12 26.43 -3.83 11.22
C ILE A 12 26.87 -3.15 12.51
N ASP A 13 28.12 -2.68 12.56
CA ASP A 13 28.64 -1.88 13.66
C ASP A 13 28.18 -0.42 13.51
N ALA A 14 26.98 -0.14 14.04
CA ALA A 14 26.33 1.17 13.96
C ALA A 14 27.18 2.30 14.55
N GLY A 15 28.01 2.02 15.57
CA GLY A 15 28.84 3.02 16.24
C GLY A 15 29.99 3.55 15.37
N LYS A 16 30.23 2.93 14.21
CA LYS A 16 31.24 3.36 13.22
C LYS A 16 30.65 4.04 11.99
N ILE A 17 29.33 4.11 11.89
CA ILE A 17 28.66 4.70 10.72
C ILE A 17 28.34 6.16 11.06
N PRO A 18 28.88 7.13 10.30
CA PRO A 18 28.50 8.53 10.46
C PRO A 18 26.99 8.72 10.29
N ASP A 19 26.39 9.57 11.12
CA ASP A 19 24.96 9.89 11.08
C ASP A 19 24.48 10.32 9.69
N GLU A 20 25.33 11.02 8.93
CA GLU A 20 25.05 11.43 7.54
C GLU A 20 24.80 10.21 6.63
N ILE A 21 25.55 9.13 6.81
CA ILE A 21 25.36 7.88 6.04
C ILE A 21 24.03 7.23 6.44
N VAL A 22 23.69 7.22 7.73
CA VAL A 22 22.42 6.69 8.23
C VAL A 22 21.25 7.48 7.65
N TYR A 23 21.32 8.81 7.70
CA TYR A 23 20.29 9.71 7.16
C TYR A 23 20.12 9.51 5.65
N LYS A 24 21.22 9.43 4.89
CA LYS A 24 21.18 9.19 3.45
C LYS A 24 20.58 7.82 3.11
N ALA A 25 20.93 6.78 3.85
CA ALA A 25 20.36 5.46 3.67
C ALA A 25 18.85 5.45 3.95
N PHE A 26 18.41 6.14 5.01
CA PHE A 26 17.00 6.29 5.33
C PHE A 26 16.23 7.03 4.22
N ALA A 27 16.75 8.16 3.73
CA ALA A 27 16.13 8.90 2.62
C ALA A 27 15.98 8.04 1.35
N ILE A 28 17.01 7.25 1.02
CA ILE A 28 16.95 6.31 -0.11
C ILE A 28 15.87 5.23 0.12
N ALA A 29 15.79 4.67 1.33
CA ALA A 29 14.80 3.67 1.68
C ALA A 29 13.37 4.22 1.59
N VAL A 30 13.13 5.45 2.08
CA VAL A 30 11.84 6.14 1.97
C VAL A 30 11.44 6.31 0.51
N GLU A 31 12.34 6.83 -0.35
CA GLU A 31 12.02 7.02 -1.77
C GLU A 31 11.77 5.72 -2.52
N GLN A 32 12.53 4.67 -2.19
CA GLN A 32 12.31 3.33 -2.76
C GLN A 32 10.94 2.77 -2.34
N LYS A 33 10.57 2.93 -1.07
CA LYS A 33 9.27 2.50 -0.55
C LYS A 33 8.12 3.27 -1.17
N LYS A 34 8.23 4.59 -1.34
CA LYS A 34 7.25 5.41 -2.09
C LYS A 34 7.08 4.89 -3.53
N LYS A 35 8.18 4.54 -4.21
CA LYS A 35 8.11 3.99 -5.57
C LYS A 35 7.37 2.64 -5.62
N GLU A 36 7.58 1.78 -4.62
CA GLU A 36 6.87 0.51 -4.48
C GLU A 36 5.38 0.71 -4.26
N ILE A 37 5.00 1.58 -3.31
CA ILE A 37 3.59 1.91 -3.04
C ILE A 37 2.91 2.47 -4.29
N ARG A 38 3.54 3.40 -5.03
CA ARG A 38 2.97 3.93 -6.30
C ARG A 38 2.70 2.81 -7.32
N LYS A 39 3.59 1.83 -7.43
CA LYS A 39 3.42 0.69 -8.33
C LYS A 39 2.27 -0.20 -7.88
N GLU A 40 2.12 -0.43 -6.58
CA GLU A 40 1.04 -1.23 -6.02
C GLU A 40 -0.31 -0.54 -6.13
N LEU A 41 -0.39 0.76 -5.86
CA LEU A 41 -1.59 1.58 -6.10
C LEU A 41 -2.05 1.47 -7.55
N LYS A 42 -1.14 1.67 -8.51
CA LYS A 42 -1.47 1.54 -9.94
C LYS A 42 -2.00 0.14 -10.28
N ARG A 43 -1.43 -0.92 -9.68
CA ARG A 43 -1.91 -2.30 -9.87
C ARG A 43 -3.30 -2.48 -9.28
N ALA A 44 -3.52 -2.08 -8.03
CA ALA A 44 -4.81 -2.18 -7.34
C ALA A 44 -5.89 -1.43 -8.12
N GLU A 45 -5.65 -0.18 -8.51
CA GLU A 45 -6.56 0.62 -9.34
C GLU A 45 -6.89 -0.05 -10.67
N SER A 46 -5.88 -0.62 -11.33
CA SER A 46 -6.10 -1.34 -12.59
C SER A 46 -6.97 -2.59 -12.39
N LYS A 47 -6.87 -3.28 -11.24
CA LYS A 47 -7.72 -4.43 -10.91
C LYS A 47 -9.14 -3.98 -10.55
N ILE A 48 -9.29 -2.95 -9.72
CA ILE A 48 -10.57 -2.33 -9.34
C ILE A 48 -11.35 -1.92 -10.60
N LYS A 49 -10.70 -1.21 -11.53
CA LYS A 49 -11.31 -0.80 -12.81
C LYS A 49 -11.78 -1.98 -13.67
N ARG A 50 -11.15 -3.16 -13.54
CA ARG A 50 -11.63 -4.35 -14.26
C ARG A 50 -12.93 -4.88 -13.66
N PHE A 51 -13.08 -4.88 -12.35
CA PHE A 51 -14.35 -5.24 -11.71
C PHE A 51 -15.44 -4.22 -12.01
N GLU A 52 -15.13 -2.92 -11.91
CA GLU A 52 -16.07 -1.85 -12.27
C GLU A 52 -16.55 -1.98 -13.71
N LYS A 53 -15.64 -2.33 -14.64
CA LYS A 53 -16.00 -2.59 -16.03
C LYS A 53 -16.78 -3.90 -16.21
N LYS A 54 -16.48 -4.94 -15.44
CA LYS A 54 -17.17 -6.23 -15.50
C LYS A 54 -18.64 -6.07 -15.07
N TYR A 55 -18.88 -5.36 -13.98
CA TYR A 55 -20.20 -5.20 -13.38
C TYR A 55 -20.91 -3.89 -13.74
N GLN A 56 -20.24 -2.98 -14.46
CA GLN A 56 -20.77 -1.68 -14.89
C GLN A 56 -21.26 -0.79 -13.72
N MET A 57 -20.64 -0.96 -12.55
CA MET A 57 -20.98 -0.22 -11.34
C MET A 57 -19.77 -0.19 -10.39
N PRO A 58 -19.74 0.72 -9.39
CA PRO A 58 -18.76 0.69 -8.30
C PRO A 58 -19.07 -0.40 -7.25
N LEU A 59 -18.09 -0.70 -6.39
CA LEU A 59 -18.16 -1.79 -5.40
C LEU A 59 -19.34 -1.64 -4.43
N ASP A 60 -19.58 -0.43 -3.94
CA ASP A 60 -20.67 -0.11 -3.00
C ASP A 60 -22.05 -0.45 -3.59
N LYS A 61 -22.24 -0.24 -4.90
CA LYS A 61 -23.46 -0.65 -5.60
C LYS A 61 -23.48 -2.14 -5.88
N PHE A 62 -22.35 -2.73 -6.24
CA PHE A 62 -22.25 -4.16 -6.45
C PHE A 62 -22.60 -4.95 -5.20
N GLU A 63 -22.08 -4.55 -4.04
CA GLU A 63 -22.34 -5.17 -2.74
C GLU A 63 -23.82 -5.15 -2.34
N GLN A 64 -24.57 -4.12 -2.77
CA GLN A 64 -26.02 -4.01 -2.55
C GLN A 64 -26.88 -4.79 -3.57
N THR A 65 -26.31 -5.14 -4.72
CA THR A 65 -27.07 -5.69 -5.86
C THR A 65 -26.60 -7.08 -6.29
N MET A 66 -25.50 -7.58 -5.74
CA MET A 66 -24.93 -8.89 -6.08
C MET A 66 -25.91 -10.01 -5.76
N GLY A 67 -26.00 -10.97 -6.68
CA GLY A 67 -26.74 -12.21 -6.45
C GLY A 67 -26.01 -13.14 -5.48
N ASP A 68 -26.60 -14.33 -5.28
CA ASP A 68 -26.04 -15.36 -4.38
C ASP A 68 -25.19 -16.40 -5.14
N THR A 69 -24.57 -15.99 -6.25
CA THR A 69 -23.72 -16.91 -7.01
C THR A 69 -22.32 -16.97 -6.40
N PHE A 70 -21.71 -18.17 -6.41
CA PHE A 70 -20.33 -18.36 -5.95
C PHE A 70 -19.34 -17.41 -6.64
N GLN A 71 -19.57 -17.13 -7.93
CA GLN A 71 -18.71 -16.21 -8.68
C GLN A 71 -18.83 -14.77 -8.20
N GLU A 72 -20.05 -14.29 -7.91
CA GLU A 72 -20.26 -12.93 -7.40
C GLU A 72 -19.66 -12.74 -6.02
N HIS A 73 -19.80 -13.73 -5.13
CA HIS A 73 -19.16 -13.70 -3.81
C HIS A 73 -17.64 -13.67 -3.90
N ASN A 74 -17.02 -14.49 -4.76
CA ASN A 74 -15.57 -14.46 -4.93
C ASN A 74 -15.07 -13.13 -5.51
N ASP A 75 -15.78 -12.60 -6.51
CA ASP A 75 -15.45 -11.30 -7.09
C ASP A 75 -15.59 -10.18 -6.05
N TRP A 76 -16.61 -10.23 -5.20
CA TRP A 76 -16.79 -9.29 -4.09
C TRP A 76 -15.62 -9.38 -3.09
N ILE A 77 -15.19 -10.57 -2.68
CA ILE A 77 -14.06 -10.77 -1.77
C ILE A 77 -12.78 -10.16 -2.36
N ASP A 78 -12.46 -10.51 -3.60
CA ASP A 78 -11.26 -10.01 -4.27
C ASP A 78 -11.29 -8.48 -4.44
N TRP A 79 -12.45 -7.94 -4.81
CA TRP A 79 -12.61 -6.52 -5.06
C TRP A 79 -12.60 -5.69 -3.77
N SER A 80 -13.32 -6.11 -2.74
CA SER A 80 -13.30 -5.46 -1.42
C SER A 80 -11.90 -5.43 -0.81
N TYR A 81 -11.15 -6.55 -0.92
CA TYR A 81 -9.75 -6.60 -0.54
C TYR A 81 -8.91 -5.56 -1.28
N LEU A 82 -9.10 -5.40 -2.59
CA LEU A 82 -8.33 -4.43 -3.38
C LEU A 82 -8.63 -2.98 -3.00
N VAL A 83 -9.89 -2.66 -2.67
CA VAL A 83 -10.30 -1.33 -2.23
C VAL A 83 -9.69 -1.00 -0.87
N GLU A 84 -9.74 -1.95 0.07
CA GLU A 84 -9.13 -1.77 1.40
C GLU A 84 -7.60 -1.68 1.29
N ASN A 85 -6.96 -2.55 0.51
CA ASN A 85 -5.52 -2.48 0.26
C ASN A 85 -5.11 -1.15 -0.40
N LYS A 86 -5.92 -0.62 -1.32
CA LYS A 86 -5.67 0.71 -1.90
C LYS A 86 -5.70 1.80 -0.82
N LYS A 87 -6.67 1.76 0.09
CA LYS A 87 -6.79 2.71 1.19
C LYS A 87 -5.56 2.68 2.11
N GLN A 88 -5.12 1.49 2.51
CA GLN A 88 -3.94 1.30 3.34
C GLN A 88 -2.66 1.81 2.66
N LEU A 89 -2.50 1.55 1.37
CA LEU A 89 -1.36 2.06 0.58
C LEU A 89 -1.37 3.59 0.46
N LEU A 90 -2.54 4.23 0.38
CA LEU A 90 -2.63 5.70 0.36
C LEU A 90 -2.24 6.29 1.71
N GLU A 91 -2.71 5.69 2.82
CA GLU A 91 -2.33 6.10 4.18
C GLU A 91 -0.82 5.91 4.42
N GLU A 92 -0.25 4.79 3.97
CA GLU A 92 1.20 4.55 4.05
C GLU A 92 1.99 5.60 3.24
N MET A 93 1.50 5.98 2.05
CA MET A 93 2.11 7.04 1.24
C MET A 93 2.08 8.39 1.96
N GLU A 94 0.92 8.77 2.49
CA GLU A 94 0.73 10.05 3.19
C GLU A 94 1.68 10.16 4.39
N ASN A 95 1.82 9.08 5.16
CA ASN A 95 2.76 9.01 6.28
C ASN A 95 4.22 9.21 5.84
N LEU A 96 4.62 8.67 4.68
CA LEU A 96 5.97 8.83 4.14
C LEU A 96 6.22 10.21 3.48
N GLU A 97 5.16 10.90 3.05
CA GLU A 97 5.23 12.26 2.52
C GLU A 97 5.19 13.33 3.63
N ALA A 98 4.66 12.99 4.80
CA ALA A 98 4.68 13.85 6.00
C ALA A 98 6.00 13.79 6.80
N CYS A 99 6.90 12.85 6.46
CA CYS A 99 8.26 12.74 6.99
C CYS A 99 9.22 13.71 6.30
#